data_AF-A0A453KIU7-F1
#
_entry.id   AF-A0A453KIU7-F1
#
_cell.length_a   1.000
_cell.length_b   1.000
_cell.length_c   1.000
_cell.angle_alpha   90.00
_cell.angle_beta   90.00
_cell.angle_gamma   90.00
#
_symmetry.space_group_name_H-M   'P 1'
#
loop_
_entity.id
_entity.type
_entity.pdbx_description
1 polymer ?
#
loop_
_entity_poly.entity_id
_entity_poly.type
_entity_poly.pdbx_seq_one_letter_code
_entity_poly.pdbx_strand_id
1 'polypeptide(L)'
;MYTSGSTGLPKGVMITHGNMVATIAAVRTIIPNLGTSDVYLAYLPLAHVFELAAESVMLASGVAIGYGSALTMTDASNKIKKGTKGDVSVLKPTLMISVPAILDRIRDAVFKKVAEKGGITKKLFDVAYKRNLGAIEGSWTGSWAPERFIWNSIIFKPIRAMLGGHIRFILCGGAPLSSETQRFINICLGVPVGQGYGLTETCAGAAFSEWDDTSVGRVGPPLPCCYVKLISWEEGGYRISDSPMPRGEVVIGGHSITKGYFNNEAKTNEVYKVIISISAVTECIYMFSLHDCAICHLGG
;
A
#
# COMPACT_ATOMS: atom_id res chain seq x y z
N MET A 1 10.66 1.45 17.56
CA MET A 1 11.06 0.97 16.23
C MET A 1 12.04 1.95 15.63
N TYR A 2 13.17 1.50 15.08
CA TYR A 2 14.15 2.41 14.49
C TYR A 2 13.77 2.77 13.05
N THR A 3 13.88 4.06 12.71
CA THR A 3 13.72 4.57 11.34
C THR A 3 14.89 5.49 11.01
N SER A 4 15.34 5.48 9.76
CA SER A 4 16.34 6.40 9.24
C SER A 4 15.65 7.34 8.26
N GLY A 5 15.37 8.57 8.68
CA GLY A 5 14.98 9.66 7.77
C GLY A 5 16.18 10.15 6.95
N SER A 6 16.00 11.25 6.20
CA SER A 6 17.04 11.88 5.37
C SER A 6 18.38 12.16 6.07
N THR A 7 18.38 12.30 7.40
CA THR A 7 19.59 12.58 8.20
C THR A 7 20.54 11.37 8.36
N GLY A 8 20.16 10.17 7.93
CA GLY A 8 21.00 8.96 7.96
C GLY A 8 21.20 8.31 9.34
N LEU A 9 21.12 9.08 10.44
CA LEU A 9 21.17 8.55 11.81
C LEU A 9 19.84 7.88 12.20
N PRO A 10 19.84 6.61 12.63
CA PRO A 10 18.63 5.92 13.07
C PRO A 10 18.02 6.56 14.33
N LYS A 11 16.72 6.81 14.31
CA LYS A 11 15.95 7.35 15.44
C LYS A 11 14.96 6.30 15.92
N GLY A 12 14.89 6.07 17.23
CA GLY A 12 13.97 5.10 17.81
C GLY A 12 12.59 5.73 18.04
N VAL A 13 11.63 5.48 17.15
CA VAL A 13 10.24 5.91 17.34
C VAL A 13 9.59 5.10 18.47
N MET A 14 8.99 5.79 19.43
CA MET A 14 8.31 5.22 20.60
C MET A 14 6.84 4.91 20.27
N ILE A 15 6.62 3.73 19.70
CA ILE A 15 5.27 3.20 19.42
C ILE A 15 4.70 2.58 20.70
N THR A 16 3.54 3.04 21.13
CA THR A 16 2.85 2.47 22.30
C THR A 16 1.88 1.37 21.89
N HIS A 17 1.47 0.53 22.84
CA HIS A 17 0.42 -0.45 22.61
C HIS A 17 -0.90 0.20 22.15
N GLY A 18 -1.25 1.36 22.71
CA GLY A 18 -2.44 2.12 22.30
C GLY A 18 -2.40 2.54 20.84
N ASN A 19 -1.23 2.95 20.33
CA ASN A 19 -1.06 3.29 18.91
C ASN A 19 -1.31 2.08 18.01
N MET A 20 -0.73 0.93 18.35
CA MET A 20 -0.94 -0.31 17.60
C MET A 20 -2.41 -0.72 17.60
N VAL A 21 -3.07 -0.73 18.77
CA VAL A 21 -4.49 -1.10 18.87
C VAL A 21 -5.38 -0.15 18.07
N ALA A 22 -5.11 1.15 18.11
CA ALA A 22 -5.86 2.15 17.32
C ALA A 22 -5.72 1.90 15.82
N THR A 23 -4.49 1.70 15.31
CA THR A 23 -4.27 1.34 13.90
C THR A 23 -4.95 0.03 13.54
N ILE A 24 -4.85 -1.01 14.39
CA ILE A 24 -5.48 -2.32 14.14
C ILE A 24 -7.00 -2.17 14.03
N ALA A 25 -7.63 -1.47 14.98
CA ALA A 25 -9.07 -1.24 14.98
C ALA A 25 -9.52 -0.48 13.73
N ALA A 26 -8.77 0.55 13.32
CA ALA A 26 -9.04 1.34 12.13
C ALA A 26 -8.90 0.52 10.83
N VAL A 27 -7.83 -0.25 10.65
CA VAL A 27 -7.62 -1.02 9.41
C VAL A 27 -8.65 -2.14 9.23
N ARG A 28 -9.14 -2.73 10.34
CA ARG A 28 -10.19 -3.75 10.29
C ARG A 28 -11.52 -3.24 9.73
N THR A 29 -11.77 -1.93 9.71
CA THR A 29 -12.99 -1.38 9.09
C THR A 29 -12.88 -1.23 7.58
N ILE A 30 -11.66 -1.28 7.02
CA ILE A 30 -11.39 -1.04 5.59
C ILE A 30 -11.47 -2.34 4.78
N ILE A 31 -10.94 -3.44 5.32
CA ILE A 31 -10.92 -4.73 4.62
C ILE A 31 -12.16 -5.53 5.02
N PRO A 32 -13.16 -5.68 4.14
CA PRO A 32 -14.37 -6.42 4.47
C PRO A 32 -14.06 -7.90 4.62
N ASN A 33 -14.81 -8.54 5.53
CA ASN A 33 -14.78 -9.98 5.79
C ASN A 33 -13.37 -10.52 6.10
N LEU A 34 -12.49 -9.69 6.69
CA LEU A 34 -11.18 -10.14 7.14
C LEU A 34 -11.34 -11.17 8.26
N GLY A 35 -10.83 -12.39 8.06
CA GLY A 35 -11.04 -13.46 9.02
C GLY A 35 -10.32 -14.77 8.70
N THR A 36 -10.78 -15.84 9.35
CA THR A 36 -10.15 -17.18 9.29
C THR A 36 -10.17 -17.85 7.91
N SER A 37 -10.93 -17.32 6.95
CA SER A 37 -10.92 -17.77 5.55
C SER A 37 -9.74 -17.19 4.75
N ASP A 38 -9.03 -16.22 5.31
CA ASP A 38 -7.89 -15.58 4.66
C ASP A 38 -6.56 -16.21 5.06
N VAL A 39 -5.61 -16.08 4.13
CA VAL A 39 -4.21 -16.43 4.32
C VAL A 39 -3.36 -15.26 3.88
N TYR A 40 -2.57 -14.72 4.80
CA TYR A 40 -1.67 -13.60 4.58
C TYR A 40 -0.25 -14.08 4.30
N LEU A 41 0.40 -13.52 3.28
CA LEU A 41 1.83 -13.73 3.03
C LEU A 41 2.65 -12.64 3.75
N ALA A 42 3.35 -13.03 4.81
CA ALA A 42 4.31 -12.19 5.51
C ALA A 42 5.71 -12.40 4.92
N TYR A 43 6.19 -11.45 4.12
CA TYR A 43 7.50 -11.55 3.44
C TYR A 43 8.37 -10.31 3.59
N LEU A 44 7.83 -9.25 4.19
CA LEU A 44 8.61 -8.06 4.50
C LEU A 44 9.26 -8.22 5.90
N PRO A 45 10.34 -7.48 6.19
CA PRO A 45 10.96 -7.57 7.51
C PRO A 45 10.07 -7.00 8.61
N LEU A 46 9.89 -7.75 9.70
CA LEU A 46 9.15 -7.32 10.89
C LEU A 46 9.74 -6.06 11.58
N ALA A 47 11.00 -5.73 11.27
CA ALA A 47 11.64 -4.49 11.71
C ALA A 47 11.01 -3.23 11.10
N HIS A 48 10.19 -3.37 10.06
CA HIS A 48 9.47 -2.27 9.41
C HIS A 48 8.03 -2.17 9.93
N VAL A 49 7.57 -0.96 10.25
CA VAL A 49 6.27 -0.74 10.93
C VAL A 49 5.10 -1.29 10.13
N PHE A 50 5.22 -1.25 8.79
CA PHE A 50 4.15 -1.67 7.89
C PHE A 50 3.86 -3.17 8.01
N GLU A 51 4.90 -4.01 8.08
CA GLU A 51 4.71 -5.47 8.27
C GLU A 51 4.24 -5.77 9.68
N LEU A 52 4.82 -5.11 10.70
CA LEU A 52 4.42 -5.30 12.09
C LEU A 52 2.93 -4.97 12.31
N ALA A 53 2.45 -3.86 11.74
CA ALA A 53 1.05 -3.48 11.81
C ALA A 53 0.15 -4.45 11.04
N ALA A 54 0.56 -4.88 9.84
CA ALA A 54 -0.20 -5.84 9.05
C ALA A 54 -0.32 -7.20 9.77
N GLU A 55 0.78 -7.79 10.25
CA GLU A 55 0.75 -9.03 11.03
C GLU A 55 -0.12 -8.88 12.28
N SER A 56 -0.06 -7.74 12.98
CA SER A 56 -0.91 -7.48 14.13
C SER A 56 -2.40 -7.45 13.79
N VAL A 57 -2.76 -6.87 12.64
CA VAL A 57 -4.15 -6.89 12.11
C VAL A 57 -4.59 -8.32 11.77
N MET A 58 -3.71 -9.10 11.13
CA MET A 58 -3.98 -10.49 10.77
C MET A 58 -4.20 -11.37 12.01
N LEU A 59 -3.31 -11.25 13.00
CA LEU A 59 -3.42 -11.95 14.27
C LEU A 59 -4.71 -11.58 15.02
N ALA A 60 -5.02 -10.28 15.10
CA ALA A 60 -6.26 -9.80 15.73
C ALA A 60 -7.54 -10.23 15.01
N SER A 61 -7.43 -10.65 13.74
CA SER A 61 -8.56 -11.09 12.91
C SER A 61 -8.62 -12.61 12.72
N GLY A 62 -7.67 -13.37 13.28
CA GLY A 62 -7.62 -14.83 13.14
C GLY A 62 -7.19 -15.32 11.75
N VAL A 63 -6.50 -14.47 10.98
CA VAL A 63 -6.00 -14.79 9.64
C VAL A 63 -4.75 -15.67 9.76
N ALA A 64 -4.63 -16.71 8.94
CA ALA A 64 -3.43 -17.54 8.91
C ALA A 64 -2.26 -16.77 8.26
N ILE A 65 -1.08 -16.81 8.86
CA ILE A 65 0.13 -16.12 8.35
C ILE A 65 1.11 -17.15 7.83
N GLY A 66 1.47 -17.04 6.55
CA GLY A 66 2.57 -17.79 5.94
C GLY A 66 3.81 -16.91 5.80
N TYR A 67 4.92 -17.34 6.37
CA TYR A 67 6.19 -16.61 6.34
C TYR A 67 7.00 -16.96 5.10
N GLY A 68 7.57 -15.93 4.48
CA GLY A 68 8.44 -16.06 3.32
C GLY A 68 9.45 -14.92 3.25
N SER A 69 10.03 -14.71 2.07
CA SER A 69 10.88 -13.57 1.81
C SER A 69 10.73 -13.11 0.37
N ALA A 70 11.07 -11.84 0.09
CA ALA A 70 11.09 -11.34 -1.28
C ALA A 70 12.00 -12.16 -2.23
N LEU A 71 12.94 -12.95 -1.69
CA LEU A 71 13.89 -13.78 -2.44
C LEU A 71 13.44 -15.24 -2.62
N THR A 72 12.35 -15.66 -1.96
CA THR A 72 11.74 -16.99 -2.04
C THR A 72 10.27 -16.94 -2.50
N MET A 73 9.71 -15.72 -2.62
CA MET A 73 8.30 -15.45 -2.87
C MET A 73 7.73 -16.21 -4.08
N THR A 74 8.37 -16.10 -5.24
CA THR A 74 7.91 -16.72 -6.51
C THR A 74 8.81 -17.88 -6.95
N ASP A 75 8.31 -18.76 -7.82
CA ASP A 75 9.07 -19.88 -8.41
C ASP A 75 10.34 -19.43 -9.17
N ALA A 76 10.41 -18.15 -9.57
CA ALA A 76 11.55 -17.56 -10.28
C ALA A 76 12.54 -16.83 -9.36
N SER A 77 12.35 -16.88 -8.04
CA SER A 77 13.15 -16.09 -7.10
C SER A 77 14.54 -16.69 -6.86
N ASN A 78 15.53 -15.83 -6.63
CA ASN A 78 16.95 -16.22 -6.64
C ASN A 78 17.36 -17.20 -5.53
N LYS A 79 16.63 -17.24 -4.40
CA LYS A 79 16.96 -18.12 -3.27
C LYS A 79 16.15 -19.41 -3.24
N ILE A 80 15.38 -19.69 -4.29
CA ILE A 80 14.69 -20.97 -4.42
C ILE A 80 15.49 -21.95 -5.26
N LYS A 81 15.44 -23.24 -4.91
CA LYS A 81 16.04 -24.30 -5.73
C LYS A 81 15.31 -24.34 -7.08
N LYS A 82 16.06 -24.23 -8.19
CA LYS A 82 15.49 -24.29 -9.54
C LYS A 82 14.61 -25.54 -9.71
N GLY A 83 13.40 -25.35 -10.23
CA GLY A 83 12.41 -26.43 -10.41
C GLY A 83 11.53 -26.71 -9.19
N THR A 84 11.66 -25.95 -8.11
CA THR A 84 10.77 -26.03 -6.94
C THR A 84 9.78 -24.86 -6.89
N LYS A 85 8.73 -24.99 -6.07
CA LYS A 85 7.66 -24.00 -5.93
C LYS A 85 8.00 -22.99 -4.83
N GLY A 86 7.83 -21.70 -5.13
CA GLY A 86 8.01 -20.59 -4.20
C GLY A 86 6.87 -20.45 -3.20
N ASP A 87 7.07 -19.54 -2.25
CA ASP A 87 6.19 -19.35 -1.10
C ASP A 87 4.74 -19.12 -1.56
N VAL A 88 4.51 -18.24 -2.54
CA VAL A 88 3.15 -17.94 -3.04
C VAL A 88 2.48 -19.10 -3.76
N SER A 89 3.27 -19.96 -4.41
CA SER A 89 2.76 -21.11 -5.16
C SER A 89 2.33 -22.26 -4.24
N VAL A 90 2.97 -22.38 -3.07
CA VAL A 90 2.63 -23.35 -2.04
C VAL A 90 1.53 -22.81 -1.13
N LEU A 91 1.70 -21.59 -0.62
CA LEU A 91 0.80 -20.96 0.36
C LEU A 91 -0.54 -20.56 -0.26
N LYS A 92 -0.54 -20.10 -1.51
CA LYS A 92 -1.71 -19.55 -2.20
C LYS A 92 -2.42 -18.45 -1.37
N PRO A 93 -1.73 -17.35 -1.05
CA PRO A 93 -2.26 -16.32 -0.17
C PRO A 93 -3.51 -15.64 -0.77
N THR A 94 -4.39 -15.15 0.11
CA THR A 94 -5.53 -14.29 -0.25
C THR A 94 -5.20 -12.81 -0.04
N LEU A 95 -4.28 -12.51 0.88
CA LEU A 95 -3.89 -11.15 1.26
C LEU A 95 -2.36 -11.01 1.22
N MET A 96 -1.89 -9.84 0.81
CA MET A 96 -0.51 -9.43 1.01
C MET A 96 -0.42 -7.91 1.09
N ILE A 97 0.54 -7.40 1.84
CA ILE A 97 0.98 -6.02 1.66
C ILE A 97 2.16 -6.01 0.69
N SER A 98 2.41 -4.89 0.03
CA SER A 98 3.51 -4.77 -0.93
C SER A 98 4.09 -3.37 -0.90
N VAL A 99 5.23 -3.24 -1.56
CA VAL A 99 5.91 -1.95 -1.79
C VAL A 99 6.06 -1.73 -3.29
N PRO A 100 6.14 -0.48 -3.78
CA PRO A 100 6.16 -0.20 -5.21
C PRO A 100 7.21 -1.00 -5.98
N ALA A 101 8.42 -1.11 -5.44
CA ALA A 101 9.51 -1.88 -6.06
C ALA A 101 9.17 -3.37 -6.28
N ILE A 102 8.33 -3.98 -5.44
CA ILE A 102 7.89 -5.37 -5.63
C ILE A 102 6.80 -5.44 -6.70
N LEU A 103 5.85 -4.50 -6.71
CA LEU A 103 4.83 -4.44 -7.76
C LEU A 103 5.43 -4.17 -9.14
N ASP A 104 6.43 -3.30 -9.23
CA ASP A 104 7.18 -3.06 -10.47
C ASP A 104 7.92 -4.31 -10.94
N ARG A 105 8.57 -5.05 -10.03
CA ARG A 105 9.19 -6.35 -10.37
C ARG A 105 8.17 -7.37 -10.88
N ILE A 106 6.97 -7.42 -10.30
CA ILE A 106 5.89 -8.29 -10.77
C ILE A 106 5.45 -7.88 -12.17
N ARG A 107 5.25 -6.58 -12.40
CA ARG A 107 4.91 -6.03 -13.72
C ARG A 107 5.97 -6.41 -14.77
N ASP A 108 7.24 -6.20 -14.47
CA ASP A 108 8.35 -6.51 -15.36
C ASP A 108 8.45 -8.02 -15.63
N ALA A 109 8.21 -8.86 -14.63
CA ALA A 109 8.15 -10.31 -14.79
C ALA A 109 7.00 -10.77 -15.70
N VAL A 110 5.84 -10.11 -15.63
CA VAL A 110 4.72 -10.35 -16.54
C VAL A 110 5.12 -9.97 -17.96
N PHE A 111 5.65 -8.76 -18.18
CA PHE A 111 6.08 -8.32 -19.51
C PHE A 111 7.14 -9.24 -20.10
N LYS A 112 8.11 -9.69 -19.30
CA LYS A 112 9.12 -10.64 -19.72
C LYS A 112 8.50 -11.96 -20.19
N LYS A 113 7.59 -12.55 -19.41
CA LYS A 113 6.90 -13.80 -19.80
C LYS A 113 6.05 -13.65 -21.06
N VAL A 114 5.39 -12.50 -21.24
CA VAL A 114 4.61 -12.21 -22.45
C VAL A 114 5.53 -12.07 -23.66
N ALA A 115 6.68 -11.39 -23.51
CA ALA A 115 7.67 -11.22 -24.55
C ALA A 115 8.32 -12.55 -24.96
N GLU A 116 8.66 -13.41 -24.00
CA GLU A 116 9.23 -14.75 -24.24
C GLU A 116 8.30 -15.65 -25.06
N LYS A 117 6.98 -15.57 -24.83
CA LYS A 117 6.00 -16.31 -25.65
C LYS A 117 5.83 -15.72 -27.05
N GLY A 118 5.97 -14.40 -27.18
CA GLY A 118 5.94 -13.69 -28.46
C GLY A 118 4.67 -13.87 -29.30
N GLY A 119 4.76 -13.40 -30.55
CA GLY A 119 3.78 -13.64 -31.62
C GLY A 119 2.33 -13.28 -31.27
N ILE A 120 1.44 -14.25 -31.42
CA ILE A 120 -0.01 -14.11 -31.19
C ILE A 120 -0.31 -13.86 -29.71
N THR A 121 0.43 -14.49 -28.79
CA THR A 121 0.21 -14.33 -27.34
C THR A 121 0.41 -12.89 -26.89
N LYS A 122 1.46 -12.23 -27.40
CA LYS A 122 1.71 -10.81 -27.11
C LYS A 122 0.59 -9.93 -27.65
N LYS A 123 0.17 -10.13 -28.90
CA LYS A 123 -0.95 -9.38 -29.49
C LYS A 123 -2.26 -9.58 -28.70
N LEU A 124 -2.55 -10.81 -28.28
CA LEU A 124 -3.73 -11.11 -27.48
C LEU A 124 -3.65 -10.44 -26.09
N PHE A 125 -2.48 -10.43 -25.45
CA PHE A 125 -2.27 -9.70 -24.20
C PHE A 125 -2.51 -8.20 -24.37
N ASP A 126 -1.92 -7.58 -25.40
CA ASP A 126 -2.07 -6.15 -25.66
C ASP A 126 -3.54 -5.76 -25.92
N VAL A 127 -4.26 -6.59 -26.68
CA VAL A 127 -5.70 -6.40 -26.93
C VAL A 127 -6.51 -6.58 -25.64
N ALA A 128 -6.27 -7.67 -24.90
CA ALA A 128 -6.96 -7.93 -23.63
C ALA A 128 -6.77 -6.79 -22.63
N TYR A 129 -5.53 -6.30 -22.50
CA TYR A 129 -5.18 -5.21 -21.62
C TYR A 129 -5.88 -3.91 -22.03
N LYS A 130 -5.79 -3.51 -23.31
CA LYS A 130 -6.43 -2.29 -23.82
C LYS A 130 -7.94 -2.31 -23.66
N ARG A 131 -8.58 -3.46 -23.85
CA ARG A 131 -10.05 -3.59 -23.69
C ARG A 131 -10.48 -3.56 -22.23
N ASN A 132 -9.71 -4.15 -21.31
CA ASN A 132 -10.01 -4.02 -19.88
C ASN A 132 -9.74 -2.60 -19.37
N LEU A 133 -8.70 -1.94 -19.88
CA LEU A 133 -8.42 -0.53 -19.62
C LEU A 133 -9.58 0.35 -20.07
N GLY A 134 -10.05 0.17 -21.32
CA GLY A 134 -11.19 0.91 -21.84
C GLY A 134 -12.47 0.68 -21.03
N ALA A 135 -12.68 -0.52 -20.46
CA ALA A 135 -13.84 -0.77 -19.60
C ALA A 135 -13.77 0.02 -18.28
N ILE A 136 -12.58 0.14 -17.69
CA ILE A 136 -12.38 0.92 -16.46
C ILE A 136 -12.54 2.42 -16.73
N GLU A 137 -12.12 2.89 -17.90
CA GLU A 137 -12.26 4.29 -18.32
C GLU A 137 -13.66 4.66 -18.84
N GLY A 138 -14.62 3.72 -18.81
CA GLY A 138 -15.99 3.95 -19.28
C GLY A 138 -16.11 4.05 -20.80
N SER A 139 -15.11 3.57 -21.56
CA SER A 139 -15.15 3.53 -23.02
C SER A 139 -16.13 2.46 -23.53
N TRP A 140 -16.89 2.81 -24.57
CA TRP A 140 -17.78 1.89 -25.30
C TRP A 140 -17.03 0.65 -25.85
N THR A 141 -15.74 0.80 -26.14
CA THR A 141 -14.87 -0.29 -26.64
C THR A 141 -14.29 -1.17 -25.54
N GLY A 142 -14.69 -0.95 -24.28
CA GLY A 142 -14.29 -1.74 -23.13
C GLY A 142 -14.72 -3.21 -23.23
N SER A 143 -14.07 -4.08 -22.44
CA SER A 143 -14.46 -5.48 -22.35
C SER A 143 -15.71 -5.67 -21.50
N TRP A 144 -16.83 -5.97 -22.16
CA TRP A 144 -18.13 -6.26 -21.54
C TRP A 144 -18.14 -7.70 -20.96
N ALA A 145 -19.06 -8.02 -20.05
CA ALA A 145 -19.01 -9.22 -19.20
C ALA A 145 -18.62 -10.56 -19.90
N PRO A 146 -19.14 -10.91 -21.09
CA PRO A 146 -18.77 -12.17 -21.77
C PRO A 146 -17.31 -12.17 -22.25
N GLU A 147 -16.85 -11.05 -22.78
CA GLU A 147 -15.50 -10.90 -23.29
C GLU A 147 -14.48 -10.89 -22.14
N ARG A 148 -14.84 -10.25 -21.01
CA ARG A 148 -14.02 -10.23 -19.80
C ARG A 148 -13.76 -11.63 -19.28
N PHE A 149 -14.73 -12.54 -19.38
CA PHE A 149 -14.56 -13.95 -19.00
C PHE A 149 -13.52 -14.69 -19.84
N ILE A 150 -13.51 -14.44 -21.16
CA ILE A 150 -12.55 -15.03 -22.10
C ILE A 150 -11.12 -14.56 -21.76
N TRP A 151 -10.92 -13.24 -21.64
CA TRP A 151 -9.61 -12.68 -21.30
C TRP A 151 -9.13 -13.12 -19.93
N ASN A 152 -10.04 -13.18 -18.95
CA ASN A 152 -9.73 -13.67 -17.61
C ASN A 152 -9.22 -15.11 -17.62
N SER A 153 -9.80 -15.97 -18.45
CA SER A 153 -9.46 -17.39 -18.48
C SER A 153 -8.16 -17.67 -19.25
N ILE A 154 -7.95 -16.98 -20.37
CA ILE A 154 -6.83 -17.26 -21.30
C ILE A 154 -5.57 -16.48 -20.91
N ILE A 155 -5.71 -15.19 -20.60
CA ILE A 155 -4.58 -14.26 -20.43
C ILE A 155 -4.25 -14.02 -18.95
N PHE A 156 -5.26 -13.67 -18.15
CA PHE A 156 -5.01 -13.23 -16.77
C PHE A 156 -4.90 -14.37 -15.76
N LYS A 157 -5.56 -15.51 -15.97
CA LYS A 157 -5.45 -16.68 -15.07
C LYS A 157 -4.01 -17.17 -14.89
N PRO A 158 -3.18 -17.32 -15.96
CA PRO A 158 -1.76 -17.64 -15.81
C PRO A 158 -0.96 -16.57 -15.05
N ILE A 159 -1.34 -15.29 -15.16
CA ILE A 159 -0.68 -14.18 -14.47
C ILE A 159 -1.03 -14.21 -12.98
N ARG A 160 -2.30 -14.37 -12.64
CA ARG A 160 -2.77 -14.55 -11.24
C ARG A 160 -2.09 -15.73 -10.56
N ALA A 161 -1.90 -16.83 -11.30
CA ALA A 161 -1.22 -18.02 -10.78
C ALA A 161 0.23 -17.75 -10.35
N MET A 162 0.89 -16.69 -10.85
CA MET A 162 2.23 -16.30 -10.40
C MET A 162 2.28 -15.84 -8.95
N LEU A 163 1.14 -15.42 -8.39
CA LEU A 163 0.99 -15.04 -6.98
C LEU A 163 0.04 -16.00 -6.25
N GLY A 164 -0.01 -17.26 -6.67
CA GLY A 164 -0.83 -18.29 -6.04
C GLY A 164 -2.30 -18.33 -6.50
N GLY A 165 -2.79 -17.28 -7.17
CA GLY A 165 -4.11 -17.27 -7.83
C GLY A 165 -5.32 -17.02 -6.93
N HIS A 166 -5.12 -16.86 -5.61
CA HIS A 166 -6.18 -16.65 -4.63
C HIS A 166 -6.18 -15.26 -4.00
N ILE A 167 -5.22 -14.40 -4.38
CA ILE A 167 -5.17 -13.01 -3.90
C ILE A 167 -6.50 -12.34 -4.22
N ARG A 168 -7.07 -11.67 -3.21
CA ARG A 168 -8.27 -10.85 -3.35
C ARG A 168 -8.02 -9.37 -3.05
N PHE A 169 -6.93 -9.04 -2.37
CA PHE A 169 -6.58 -7.67 -2.01
C PHE A 169 -5.07 -7.52 -1.81
N ILE A 170 -4.51 -6.42 -2.31
CA ILE A 170 -3.12 -6.02 -2.07
C ILE A 170 -3.11 -4.60 -1.52
N LEU A 171 -2.45 -4.37 -0.40
CA LEU A 171 -2.20 -3.01 0.10
C LEU A 171 -0.77 -2.60 -0.22
N CYS A 172 -0.58 -1.54 -0.99
CA CYS A 172 0.73 -1.00 -1.33
C CYS A 172 1.05 0.24 -0.49
N GLY A 173 2.25 0.29 0.10
CA GLY A 173 2.68 1.43 0.91
C GLY A 173 4.20 1.58 0.97
N GLY A 174 4.66 2.54 1.79
CA GLY A 174 6.07 2.80 2.06
C GLY A 174 6.80 3.67 1.01
N ALA A 175 6.26 3.82 -0.20
CA ALA A 175 6.72 4.76 -1.21
C ALA A 175 5.61 5.06 -2.24
N PRO A 176 5.72 6.15 -3.03
CA PRO A 176 4.77 6.44 -4.09
C PRO A 176 4.70 5.33 -5.15
N LEU A 177 3.50 4.86 -5.48
CA LEU A 177 3.25 3.94 -6.59
C LEU A 177 2.80 4.73 -7.83
N SER A 178 3.37 4.41 -9.00
CA SER A 178 2.91 5.05 -10.24
C SER A 178 1.49 4.61 -10.58
N SER A 179 0.66 5.55 -11.06
CA SER A 179 -0.69 5.25 -11.52
C SER A 179 -0.72 4.18 -12.63
N GLU A 180 0.33 4.12 -13.45
CA GLU A 180 0.48 3.13 -14.51
C GLU A 180 0.71 1.72 -13.93
N THR A 181 1.65 1.55 -12.98
CA THR A 181 1.89 0.26 -12.33
C THR A 181 0.65 -0.20 -11.56
N GLN A 182 0.04 0.69 -10.77
CA GLN A 182 -1.16 0.33 -9.99
C GLN A 182 -2.28 -0.18 -10.91
N ARG A 183 -2.56 0.56 -11.98
CA ARG A 183 -3.57 0.20 -12.97
C ARG A 183 -3.25 -1.11 -13.69
N PHE A 184 -1.98 -1.30 -14.05
CA PHE A 184 -1.53 -2.52 -14.68
C PHE A 184 -1.78 -3.75 -13.81
N ILE A 185 -1.41 -3.66 -12.53
CA ILE A 185 -1.58 -4.75 -11.58
C ILE A 185 -3.06 -5.01 -11.29
N ASN A 186 -3.87 -3.96 -11.11
CA ASN A 186 -5.32 -4.07 -10.96
C ASN A 186 -5.95 -4.90 -12.10
N ILE A 187 -5.58 -4.60 -13.35
CA ILE A 187 -6.08 -5.31 -14.53
C ILE A 187 -5.54 -6.75 -14.60
N CYS A 188 -4.22 -6.91 -14.48
CA CYS A 188 -3.58 -8.20 -14.73
C CYS A 188 -3.88 -9.24 -13.65
N LEU A 189 -3.94 -8.81 -12.39
CA LEU A 189 -4.33 -9.68 -11.29
C LEU A 189 -5.85 -9.71 -11.09
N GLY A 190 -6.60 -8.73 -11.60
CA GLY A 190 -8.04 -8.63 -11.38
C GLY A 190 -8.40 -8.46 -9.90
N VAL A 191 -7.53 -7.82 -9.13
CA VAL A 191 -7.72 -7.56 -7.68
C VAL A 191 -7.50 -6.08 -7.42
N PRO A 192 -8.18 -5.50 -6.42
CA PRO A 192 -7.89 -4.13 -5.98
C PRO A 192 -6.49 -4.06 -5.34
N VAL A 193 -5.66 -3.17 -5.87
CA VAL A 193 -4.42 -2.71 -5.24
C VAL A 193 -4.73 -1.38 -4.56
N GLY A 194 -4.92 -1.44 -3.25
CA GLY A 194 -5.09 -0.27 -2.42
C GLY A 194 -3.76 0.45 -2.19
N GLN A 195 -3.81 1.76 -1.97
CA GLN A 195 -2.67 2.55 -1.53
C GLN A 195 -2.83 2.93 -0.06
N GLY A 196 -1.74 2.84 0.69
CA GLY A 196 -1.66 3.26 2.08
C GLY A 196 -0.56 4.30 2.29
N TYR A 197 -0.94 5.43 2.88
CA TYR A 197 -0.01 6.41 3.40
C TYR A 197 0.11 6.27 4.92
N GLY A 198 1.34 6.27 5.40
CA GLY A 198 1.67 6.16 6.82
C GLY A 198 3.18 6.18 7.01
N LEU A 199 3.59 6.53 8.23
CA LEU A 199 4.98 6.64 8.65
C LEU A 199 5.20 5.73 9.87
N THR A 200 6.47 5.58 10.28
CA THR A 200 6.76 4.93 11.56
C THR A 200 6.15 5.74 12.71
N GLU A 201 6.20 7.06 12.59
CA GLU A 201 5.68 8.05 13.52
C GLU A 201 4.16 8.09 13.63
N THR A 202 3.44 7.55 12.63
CA THR A 202 1.98 7.37 12.62
C THR A 202 1.59 5.90 12.77
N CYS A 203 2.48 5.05 13.29
CA CYS A 203 2.20 3.64 13.52
C CYS A 203 1.67 2.90 12.27
N ALA A 204 2.34 3.10 11.12
CA ALA A 204 2.02 2.56 9.79
C ALA A 204 0.75 3.08 9.10
N GLY A 205 -0.08 3.89 9.76
CA GLY A 205 -1.40 4.24 9.24
C GLY A 205 -1.74 5.71 9.38
N ALA A 206 -2.01 6.38 8.26
CA ALA A 206 -2.57 7.73 8.22
C ALA A 206 -3.80 7.82 7.31
N ALA A 207 -3.69 7.39 6.05
CA ALA A 207 -4.77 7.44 5.07
C ALA A 207 -4.67 6.28 4.08
N PHE A 208 -5.74 5.49 3.94
CA PHE A 208 -5.78 4.25 3.16
C PHE A 208 -6.95 4.28 2.18
N SER A 209 -6.77 3.68 1.01
CA SER A 209 -7.83 3.53 0.02
C SER A 209 -8.82 2.47 0.48
N GLU A 210 -10.10 2.70 0.23
CA GLU A 210 -11.14 1.70 0.44
C GLU A 210 -10.87 0.44 -0.39
N TRP A 211 -11.34 -0.70 0.09
CA TRP A 211 -11.08 -2.00 -0.53
C TRP A 211 -11.62 -2.13 -1.96
N ASP A 212 -12.66 -1.37 -2.30
CA ASP A 212 -13.32 -1.33 -3.60
C ASP A 212 -12.95 -0.10 -4.45
N ASP A 213 -12.07 0.78 -3.95
CA ASP A 213 -11.59 1.93 -4.73
C ASP A 213 -10.58 1.49 -5.80
N THR A 214 -11.00 1.52 -7.06
CA THR A 214 -10.14 1.22 -8.21
C THR A 214 -9.38 2.43 -8.76
N SER A 215 -9.55 3.60 -8.14
CA SER A 215 -8.87 4.84 -8.53
C SER A 215 -7.36 4.73 -8.35
N VAL A 216 -6.61 5.46 -9.17
CA VAL A 216 -5.15 5.44 -9.17
C VAL A 216 -4.58 6.83 -8.93
N GLY A 217 -3.36 6.91 -8.37
CA GLY A 217 -2.68 8.18 -8.12
C GLY A 217 -3.14 8.93 -6.87
N ARG A 218 -3.93 8.29 -6.00
CA ARG A 218 -4.33 8.80 -4.68
C ARG A 218 -4.29 7.71 -3.63
N VAL A 219 -4.21 8.11 -2.35
CA VAL A 219 -4.08 7.19 -1.20
C VAL A 219 -5.38 6.91 -0.46
N GLY A 220 -6.45 7.68 -0.68
CA GLY A 220 -7.74 7.49 0.00
C GLY A 220 -7.93 8.35 1.26
N PRO A 221 -9.05 8.14 1.98
CA PRO A 221 -9.40 8.92 3.16
C PRO A 221 -8.49 8.65 4.37
N PRO A 222 -8.44 9.56 5.35
CA PRO A 222 -7.83 9.31 6.66
C PRO A 222 -8.41 8.06 7.33
N LEU A 223 -7.56 7.32 8.05
CA LEU A 223 -8.01 6.23 8.91
C LEU A 223 -8.96 6.76 10.01
N PRO A 224 -9.95 5.98 10.48
CA PRO A 224 -10.85 6.38 11.56
C PRO A 224 -10.18 6.86 12.86
N CYS A 225 -8.92 6.48 13.09
CA CYS A 225 -8.14 6.90 14.26
C CYS A 225 -7.25 8.13 14.01
N CYS A 226 -7.33 8.74 12.82
CA CYS A 226 -6.45 9.81 12.36
C CYS A 226 -7.23 11.06 11.94
N TYR A 227 -6.64 12.21 12.21
CA TYR A 227 -7.06 13.49 11.64
C TYR A 227 -5.98 13.99 10.70
N VAL A 228 -6.36 14.56 9.55
CA VAL A 228 -5.42 15.11 8.58
C VAL A 228 -5.75 16.57 8.32
N LYS A 229 -4.73 17.41 8.33
CA LYS A 229 -4.81 18.83 8.01
C LYS A 229 -3.67 19.22 7.08
N LEU A 230 -3.93 20.18 6.19
CA LEU A 230 -2.89 20.85 5.42
C LEU A 230 -2.52 22.18 6.08
N ILE A 231 -1.22 22.48 6.13
CA ILE A 231 -0.69 23.80 6.46
C ILE A 231 0.19 24.30 5.31
N SER A 232 0.22 25.61 5.08
CA SER A 232 1.10 26.17 4.05
C SER A 232 2.57 25.89 4.40
N TRP A 233 3.34 25.46 3.41
CA TRP A 233 4.78 25.32 3.50
C TRP A 233 5.42 26.37 2.60
N GLU A 234 5.73 27.52 3.21
CA GLU A 234 6.19 28.71 2.51
C GLU A 234 7.56 28.49 1.84
N GLU A 235 8.47 27.78 2.51
CA GLU A 235 9.80 27.48 2.00
C GLU A 235 9.77 26.57 0.77
N GLY A 236 8.77 25.67 0.69
CA GLY A 236 8.54 24.82 -0.47
C GLY A 236 7.66 25.45 -1.55
N GLY A 237 7.10 26.65 -1.32
CA GLY A 237 6.19 27.31 -2.25
C GLY A 237 4.82 26.63 -2.39
N TYR A 238 4.37 25.89 -1.37
CA TYR A 238 3.07 25.22 -1.35
C TYR A 238 2.12 25.93 -0.38
N ARG A 239 0.97 26.42 -0.87
CA ARG A 239 0.01 27.17 -0.05
C ARG A 239 -1.34 26.51 -0.05
N ILE A 240 -2.04 26.56 1.08
CA ILE A 240 -3.43 26.07 1.17
C ILE A 240 -4.40 26.88 0.30
N SER A 241 -3.98 28.05 -0.18
CA SER A 241 -4.70 28.89 -1.13
C SER A 241 -4.42 28.54 -2.59
N ASP A 242 -3.55 27.57 -2.88
CA ASP A 242 -3.24 27.15 -4.25
C ASP A 242 -4.49 26.58 -4.95
N SER A 243 -4.59 26.83 -6.25
CA SER A 243 -5.70 26.42 -7.11
C SER A 243 -5.14 25.63 -8.31
N PRO A 244 -5.83 24.58 -8.82
CA PRO A 244 -7.18 24.14 -8.48
C PRO A 244 -7.28 23.29 -7.21
N MET A 245 -6.16 22.82 -6.66
CA MET A 245 -6.12 22.02 -5.44
C MET A 245 -5.18 22.66 -4.42
N PRO A 246 -5.63 22.86 -3.16
CA PRO A 246 -4.78 23.29 -2.06
C PRO A 246 -3.55 22.38 -1.90
N ARG A 247 -2.39 22.97 -1.66
CA ARG A 247 -1.14 22.24 -1.40
C ARG A 247 -0.53 22.69 -0.09
N GLY A 248 0.25 21.83 0.54
CA GLY A 248 0.88 22.17 1.81
C GLY A 248 1.55 20.99 2.46
N GLU A 249 2.11 21.24 3.63
CA GLU A 249 2.61 20.19 4.52
C GLU A 249 1.43 19.41 5.12
N VAL A 250 1.54 18.08 5.13
CA VAL A 250 0.53 17.20 5.70
C VAL A 250 0.80 17.05 7.20
N VAL A 251 -0.24 17.28 7.97
CA VAL A 251 -0.19 17.34 9.43
C VAL A 251 -1.20 16.34 9.97
N ILE A 252 -0.74 15.39 10.78
CA ILE A 252 -1.52 14.21 11.17
C ILE A 252 -1.66 14.17 12.68
N GLY A 253 -2.90 14.12 13.15
CA GLY A 253 -3.27 13.93 14.55
C GLY A 253 -3.99 12.60 14.77
N GLY A 254 -4.31 12.29 16.03
CA GLY A 254 -5.09 11.12 16.41
C GLY A 254 -4.33 10.05 17.18
N HIS A 255 -4.99 8.91 17.38
CA HIS A 255 -4.53 7.86 18.29
C HIS A 255 -3.40 6.99 17.71
N SER A 256 -3.15 7.07 16.40
CA SER A 256 -2.02 6.40 15.75
C SER A 256 -0.70 7.15 15.92
N ILE A 257 -0.72 8.42 16.37
CA ILE A 257 0.47 9.25 16.53
C ILE A 257 1.31 8.76 17.71
N THR A 258 2.56 8.45 17.41
CA THR A 258 3.50 7.90 18.40
C THR A 258 3.98 8.97 19.39
N LYS A 259 4.67 8.54 20.47
CA LYS A 259 5.07 9.45 21.55
C LYS A 259 6.24 10.37 21.22
N GLY A 260 6.93 10.15 20.10
CA GLY A 260 8.20 10.82 19.79
C GLY A 260 9.36 9.86 19.62
N TYR A 261 10.58 10.41 19.74
CA TYR A 261 11.83 9.69 19.57
C TYR A 261 12.50 9.39 20.91
N PHE A 262 12.93 8.14 21.08
CA PHE A 262 13.63 7.64 22.27
C PHE A 262 14.93 8.41 22.51
N ASN A 263 15.10 8.96 23.71
CA ASN A 263 16.24 9.78 24.13
C ASN A 263 16.59 10.93 23.16
N ASN A 264 15.59 11.50 22.48
CA ASN A 264 15.79 12.62 21.57
C ASN A 264 14.63 13.62 21.65
N GLU A 265 14.58 14.35 22.77
CA GLU A 265 13.56 15.37 23.02
C GLU A 265 13.65 16.53 22.03
N ALA A 266 14.85 16.95 21.63
CA ALA A 266 15.05 18.03 20.66
C ALA A 266 14.35 17.72 19.33
N LYS A 267 14.59 16.54 18.74
CA LYS A 267 13.91 16.13 17.50
C LYS A 267 12.43 15.84 17.72
N THR A 268 12.06 15.35 18.91
CA THR A 268 10.65 15.13 19.25
C THR A 268 9.88 16.45 19.23
N ASN A 269 10.38 17.48 19.91
CA ASN A 269 9.73 18.79 20.00
C ASN A 269 9.75 19.56 18.68
N GLU A 270 10.70 19.26 17.78
CA GLU A 270 10.73 19.84 16.43
C GLU A 270 9.55 19.38 15.57
N VAL A 271 9.24 18.07 15.63
CA VAL A 271 8.32 17.42 14.68
C VAL A 271 6.93 17.13 15.27
N TYR A 272 6.87 16.83 16.57
CA TYR A 272 5.62 16.60 17.30
C TYR A 272 5.20 17.91 17.96
N LYS A 273 4.07 18.46 17.52
CA LYS A 273 3.51 19.68 18.09
C LYS A 273 2.13 19.40 18.66
N VAL A 274 1.79 20.07 19.75
CA VAL A 274 0.44 20.05 20.32
C VAL A 274 -0.33 21.19 19.69
N ILE A 275 -1.33 20.89 18.87
CA ILE A 275 -2.22 21.91 18.32
C ILE A 275 -3.55 21.79 19.05
N ILE A 276 -3.94 22.85 19.76
CA ILE A 276 -5.28 22.96 20.34
C ILE A 276 -6.22 23.36 19.21
N SER A 277 -6.95 22.40 18.64
CA SER A 277 -8.05 22.68 17.70
C SER A 277 -9.39 22.42 18.36
N ILE A 278 -10.39 23.22 17.99
CA ILE A 278 -11.69 23.42 18.66
C ILE A 278 -12.50 22.11 18.66
N SER A 279 -12.32 21.29 19.69
CA SER A 279 -13.27 20.32 20.29
C SER A 279 -12.53 19.52 21.37
N ALA A 280 -12.37 20.09 22.58
CA ALA A 280 -12.08 19.43 23.86
C ALA A 280 -11.15 18.18 23.94
N VAL A 281 -10.24 17.95 23.00
CA VAL A 281 -9.25 16.87 23.04
C VAL A 281 -7.89 17.44 22.66
N THR A 282 -6.94 17.38 23.59
CA THR A 282 -5.53 17.70 23.32
C THR A 282 -4.91 16.51 22.61
N GLU A 283 -4.56 16.64 21.33
CA GLU A 283 -3.89 15.58 20.58
C GLU A 283 -2.50 16.00 20.11
N CYS A 284 -1.54 15.08 20.22
CA CYS A 284 -0.23 15.24 19.60
C CYS A 284 -0.39 15.13 18.08
N ILE A 285 0.26 16.05 17.37
CA ILE A 285 0.24 16.11 15.93
C ILE A 285 1.66 15.96 15.41
N TYR A 286 1.84 15.11 14.40
CA TYR A 286 3.08 14.97 13.66
C TYR A 286 3.06 15.86 12.41
N MET A 287 4.06 16.74 12.29
CA MET A 287 4.27 17.59 11.11
C MET A 287 5.25 16.89 10.17
N PHE A 288 4.80 16.52 8.96
CA PHE A 288 5.67 15.88 7.98
C PHE A 288 6.29 16.91 7.04
N SER A 289 7.52 17.34 7.33
CA SER A 289 8.25 18.22 6.42
C SER A 289 8.64 17.46 5.15
N LEU A 290 8.26 18.00 3.99
CA LEU A 290 8.42 17.41 2.64
C LEU A 290 9.87 17.13 2.21
N HIS A 291 10.88 17.43 3.04
CA HIS A 291 12.26 16.99 2.84
C HIS A 291 12.42 15.45 2.82
N ASP A 292 11.44 14.69 3.34
CA ASP A 292 11.49 13.22 3.47
C ASP A 292 10.64 12.41 2.46
N CYS A 293 10.30 12.99 1.29
CA CYS A 293 9.81 12.29 0.09
C CYS A 293 8.36 11.73 0.14
N ALA A 294 7.40 12.54 -0.35
CA ALA A 294 6.26 12.17 -1.22
C ALA A 294 5.35 13.39 -1.39
N ILE A 295 5.17 13.89 -2.62
CA ILE A 295 4.16 14.91 -2.91
C ILE A 295 2.79 14.22 -2.91
N CYS A 296 2.04 14.38 -1.82
CA CYS A 296 0.65 13.94 -1.77
C CYS A 296 -0.24 15.02 -2.38
N HIS A 297 -0.80 14.75 -3.56
CA HIS A 297 -1.99 15.45 -4.03
C HIS A 297 -3.21 14.79 -3.38
N LEU A 298 -3.94 15.53 -2.55
CA LEU A 298 -5.29 15.12 -2.12
C LEU A 298 -6.21 15.22 -3.33
N GLY A 299 -6.30 14.14 -4.11
CA GLY A 299 -7.31 14.01 -5.17
C GLY A 299 -8.69 13.79 -4.55
N GLY A 300 -9.69 14.53 -5.05
CA GLY A 300 -11.11 14.29 -4.77
C GLY A 300 -11.60 12.95 -5.30
#